data_AF-A0A256WDG3-F1
#
_entry.id   AF-A0A256WDG3-F1
#
_cell.length_a   1.000
_cell.length_b   1.000
_cell.length_c   1.000
_cell.angle_alpha   90.00
_cell.angle_beta   90.00
_cell.angle_gamma   90.00
#
_symmetry.space_group_name_H-M   'P 1'
#
loop_
_entity.id
_entity.type
_entity.pdbx_description
1 polymer ?
#
loop_
_entity_poly.entity_id
_entity_poly.type
_entity_poly.pdbx_seq_one_letter_code
_entity_poly.pdbx_strand_id
1 'polypeptide(L)'
;MKNITLLFALLFFAGAATFSQEQISFKFSNAKIIGGTHDVLQFDIEIKADAPGTFHRDLQVYLDYNTLAFGEGAVAAGKVSISALELMDSHYLTVSLVDNTPSKFAFISEAVEELNQPGTATHFSEVPVEYTGFIRVQMEIDDNNILAGIAFDEELMNGGQYMQSTTSTDPIAYNDPCVFENDLMDFSFIAHEIDLTTGWAGIS
;
A
#
# COMPACT_ATOMS: atom_id res chain seq x y z
N MET A 1 28.82 -46.81 -31.43
CA MET A 1 28.68 -45.35 -31.24
C MET A 1 27.46 -45.10 -30.37
N LYS A 2 27.63 -44.96 -29.05
CA LYS A 2 26.55 -44.98 -28.04
C LYS A 2 26.71 -43.86 -26.98
N ASN A 3 27.31 -42.72 -27.35
CA ASN A 3 27.70 -41.67 -26.38
C ASN A 3 27.18 -40.25 -26.75
N ILE A 4 26.32 -40.10 -27.76
CA ILE A 4 25.85 -38.77 -28.23
C ILE A 4 24.49 -38.37 -27.63
N THR A 5 23.70 -39.31 -27.12
CA THR A 5 22.36 -39.02 -26.56
C THR A 5 22.40 -38.37 -25.17
N LEU A 6 23.53 -38.44 -24.45
CA LEU A 6 23.66 -37.85 -23.12
C LEU A 6 23.93 -36.33 -23.17
N LEU A 7 24.40 -35.79 -24.30
CA LEU A 7 24.74 -34.37 -24.44
C LEU A 7 23.50 -33.48 -24.66
N PHE A 8 22.43 -34.01 -25.25
CA PHE A 8 21.17 -33.29 -25.47
C PHE A 8 20.24 -33.26 -24.25
N ALA A 9 20.42 -34.16 -23.29
CA ALA A 9 19.67 -34.16 -22.03
C ALA A 9 20.20 -33.10 -21.03
N LEU A 10 21.46 -32.67 -21.16
CA LEU A 10 22.05 -31.65 -20.29
C LEU A 10 21.75 -30.21 -20.73
N LEU A 11 21.43 -30.01 -22.02
CA LEU A 11 21.13 -28.69 -22.59
C LEU A 11 19.68 -28.22 -22.38
N PHE A 12 18.79 -29.11 -21.91
CA PHE A 12 17.41 -28.76 -21.57
C PHE A 12 17.23 -28.26 -20.11
N PHE A 13 18.31 -28.30 -19.32
CA PHE A 13 18.36 -27.82 -17.93
C PHE A 13 19.07 -26.46 -17.80
N ALA A 14 19.25 -25.73 -18.90
CA ALA A 14 19.41 -24.27 -18.84
C ALA A 14 18.02 -23.68 -18.56
N GLY A 15 17.51 -23.95 -17.36
CA GLY A 15 16.28 -23.38 -16.87
C GLY A 15 16.38 -21.87 -16.97
N ALA A 16 15.44 -21.26 -17.70
CA ALA A 16 15.22 -19.84 -17.62
C ALA A 16 15.00 -19.51 -16.14
N ALA A 17 15.99 -18.87 -15.51
CA ALA A 17 15.76 -18.16 -14.28
C ALA A 17 14.84 -16.99 -14.66
N THR A 18 13.53 -17.22 -14.62
CA THR A 18 12.56 -16.15 -14.63
C THR A 18 12.79 -15.42 -13.31
N PHE A 19 13.48 -14.28 -13.36
CA PHE A 19 13.45 -13.34 -12.27
C PHE A 19 11.98 -12.94 -12.11
N SER A 20 11.34 -13.47 -11.08
CA SER A 20 10.00 -13.02 -10.70
C SER A 20 10.16 -11.58 -10.24
N GLN A 21 9.40 -10.68 -10.85
CA GLN A 21 9.31 -9.31 -10.36
C GLN A 21 8.71 -9.35 -8.96
N GLU A 22 9.31 -8.58 -8.05
CA GLU A 22 8.92 -8.49 -6.66
C GLU A 22 7.49 -7.94 -6.56
N GLN A 23 6.72 -8.50 -5.64
CA GLN A 23 5.34 -8.15 -5.38
C GLN A 23 5.21 -7.39 -4.07
N ILE A 24 4.37 -6.36 -4.06
CA ILE A 24 3.99 -5.63 -2.85
C ILE A 24 2.57 -5.98 -2.42
N SER A 25 2.36 -6.08 -1.12
CA SER A 25 1.05 -6.28 -0.51
C SER A 25 0.68 -5.12 0.41
N PHE A 26 -0.60 -4.77 0.46
CA PHE A 26 -1.18 -3.72 1.31
C PHE A 26 -2.22 -4.33 2.25
N LYS A 27 -2.36 -3.74 3.43
CA LYS A 27 -3.51 -3.96 4.31
C LYS A 27 -3.76 -2.75 5.19
N PHE A 28 -4.97 -2.66 5.73
CA PHE A 28 -5.30 -1.79 6.85
C PHE A 28 -4.99 -2.48 8.19
N SER A 29 -4.48 -1.74 9.15
CA SER A 29 -4.28 -2.19 10.53
C SER A 29 -4.59 -1.08 11.54
N ASN A 30 -4.60 -1.42 12.83
CA ASN A 30 -4.74 -0.46 13.94
C ASN A 30 -5.94 0.51 13.84
N ALA A 31 -7.02 0.08 13.17
CA ALA A 31 -8.23 0.87 13.02
C ALA A 31 -8.89 1.14 14.37
N LYS A 32 -9.18 2.41 14.69
CA LYS A 32 -9.83 2.83 15.94
C LYS A 32 -10.47 4.20 15.81
N ILE A 33 -11.40 4.48 16.72
CA ILE A 33 -11.99 5.81 16.88
C ILE A 33 -11.27 6.57 17.98
N ILE A 34 -10.93 7.82 17.68
CA ILE A 34 -10.36 8.77 18.63
C ILE A 34 -11.44 9.82 18.91
N GLY A 35 -11.94 9.84 20.14
CA GLY A 35 -12.94 10.81 20.56
C GLY A 35 -12.37 12.22 20.69
N GLY A 36 -13.17 13.23 20.34
CA GLY A 36 -12.74 14.63 20.36
C GLY A 36 -13.89 15.62 20.21
N THR A 37 -13.60 16.84 19.74
CA THR A 37 -14.64 17.79 19.31
C THR A 37 -15.42 17.24 18.12
N HIS A 38 -14.70 16.58 17.22
CA HIS A 38 -15.22 15.66 16.21
C HIS A 38 -14.52 14.33 16.42
N ASP A 39 -15.25 13.23 16.19
CA ASP A 39 -14.66 11.90 16.26
C ASP A 39 -13.82 11.66 15.01
N VAL A 40 -12.70 10.94 15.17
CA VAL A 40 -11.75 10.67 14.09
C VAL A 40 -11.57 9.17 13.96
N LEU A 41 -11.77 8.64 12.76
CA LEU A 41 -11.30 7.31 12.41
C LEU A 41 -9.80 7.39 12.13
N GLN A 42 -9.02 6.64 12.89
CA GLN A 42 -7.60 6.42 12.63
C GLN A 42 -7.39 4.98 12.16
N PHE A 43 -6.59 4.78 11.13
CA PHE A 43 -6.06 3.47 10.75
C PHE A 43 -4.65 3.63 10.17
N ASP A 44 -3.92 2.53 10.14
CA ASP A 44 -2.60 2.46 9.53
C ASP A 44 -2.71 1.68 8.22
N ILE A 45 -1.92 2.07 7.23
CA ILE A 45 -1.64 1.25 6.05
C ILE A 45 -0.30 0.58 6.31
N GLU A 46 -0.30 -0.75 6.25
CA GLU A 46 0.91 -1.57 6.33
C GLU A 46 1.21 -2.17 4.97
N ILE A 47 2.51 -2.26 4.65
CA ILE A 47 2.99 -2.92 3.43
C ILE A 47 4.00 -4.01 3.75
N LYS A 48 4.12 -4.98 2.84
CA LYS A 48 5.20 -5.98 2.80
C LYS A 48 5.61 -6.27 1.36
N ALA A 49 6.84 -6.72 1.17
CA ALA A 49 7.31 -7.30 -0.08
C ALA A 49 7.25 -8.84 -0.02
N ASP A 50 7.29 -9.52 -1.16
CA ASP A 50 7.40 -10.98 -1.23
C ASP A 50 8.85 -11.49 -1.15
N ALA A 51 9.83 -10.60 -1.28
CA ALA A 51 11.25 -10.90 -1.20
C ALA A 51 12.04 -9.85 -0.38
N PRO A 52 13.07 -10.28 0.38
CA PRO A 52 13.99 -9.36 1.05
C PRO A 52 14.88 -8.63 0.02
N GLY A 53 15.47 -7.51 0.42
CA GLY A 53 16.29 -6.65 -0.43
C GLY A 53 15.47 -5.76 -1.38
N THR A 54 14.17 -5.64 -1.13
CA THR A 54 13.25 -4.80 -1.90
C THR A 54 13.26 -3.39 -1.35
N PHE A 55 13.71 -2.40 -2.11
CA PHE A 55 13.76 -1.00 -1.69
C PHE A 55 12.65 -0.22 -2.35
N HIS A 56 11.70 0.29 -1.57
CA HIS A 56 10.63 1.12 -2.11
C HIS A 56 11.18 2.43 -2.69
N ARG A 57 10.52 2.97 -3.73
CA ARG A 57 10.85 4.27 -4.33
C ARG A 57 9.63 5.18 -4.39
N ASP A 58 8.61 4.77 -5.14
CA ASP A 58 7.39 5.56 -5.39
C ASP A 58 6.15 4.70 -5.10
N LEU A 59 5.18 5.29 -4.39
CA LEU A 59 3.93 4.63 -4.04
C LEU A 59 2.81 5.62 -4.24
N GLN A 60 1.71 5.10 -4.73
CA GLN A 60 0.47 5.83 -4.92
C GLN A 60 -0.67 5.01 -4.33
N VAL A 61 -1.33 5.58 -3.33
CA VAL A 61 -2.46 4.92 -2.69
C VAL A 61 -3.72 5.70 -2.97
N TYR A 62 -4.75 4.99 -3.43
CA TYR A 62 -6.09 5.50 -3.63
C TYR A 62 -7.04 4.83 -2.65
N LEU A 63 -7.84 5.63 -1.96
CA LEU A 63 -8.81 5.15 -0.98
C LEU A 63 -10.20 5.63 -1.34
N ASP A 64 -11.09 4.68 -1.59
CA ASP A 64 -12.53 4.91 -1.59
C ASP A 64 -13.02 5.05 -0.15
N TYR A 65 -14.02 5.91 0.06
CA TYR A 65 -14.64 6.11 1.36
C TYR A 65 -16.14 6.42 1.25
N ASN A 66 -16.90 6.12 2.30
CA ASN A 66 -18.32 6.41 2.35
C ASN A 66 -18.59 7.90 2.61
N THR A 67 -19.12 8.62 1.63
CA THR A 67 -19.40 10.06 1.75
C THR A 67 -20.54 10.38 2.72
N LEU A 68 -21.38 9.40 3.06
CA LEU A 68 -22.39 9.56 4.12
C LEU A 68 -21.75 9.59 5.52
N ALA A 69 -20.59 8.96 5.69
CA ALA A 69 -19.84 8.95 6.95
C ALA A 69 -18.87 10.12 7.09
N PHE A 70 -18.22 10.55 5.99
CA PHE A 70 -17.11 11.51 6.01
C PHE A 70 -17.38 12.84 5.26
N GLY A 71 -18.51 12.94 4.56
CA GLY A 71 -18.80 14.03 3.62
C GLY A 71 -18.14 13.82 2.25
N GLU A 72 -18.36 14.73 1.29
CA GLU A 72 -17.67 14.71 -0.01
C GLU A 72 -16.40 15.57 0.02
N GLY A 73 -15.36 15.16 -0.71
CA GLY A 73 -14.12 15.95 -0.86
C GLY A 73 -13.39 16.18 0.47
N ALA A 74 -13.21 15.10 1.24
CA ALA A 74 -12.70 15.13 2.60
C ALA A 74 -11.31 15.78 2.71
N VAL A 75 -10.44 15.66 1.70
CA VAL A 75 -9.12 16.32 1.72
C VAL A 75 -9.27 17.83 1.59
N ALA A 76 -10.00 18.32 0.59
CA ALA A 76 -10.23 19.75 0.37
C ALA A 76 -11.00 20.39 1.53
N ALA A 77 -11.83 19.62 2.24
CA ALA A 77 -12.52 20.04 3.45
C ALA A 77 -11.59 20.07 4.69
N GLY A 78 -10.35 19.60 4.60
CA GLY A 78 -9.39 19.57 5.70
C GLY A 78 -9.66 18.46 6.74
N LYS A 79 -10.43 17.43 6.36
CA LYS A 79 -10.83 16.33 7.24
C LYS A 79 -9.88 15.14 7.24
N VAL A 80 -8.99 15.07 6.26
CA VAL A 80 -7.99 14.01 6.14
C VAL A 80 -6.63 14.55 6.55
N SER A 81 -5.95 13.81 7.42
CA SER A 81 -4.54 14.03 7.70
C SER A 81 -3.79 12.71 7.68
N ILE A 82 -2.49 12.77 7.36
CA ILE A 82 -1.62 11.61 7.31
C ILE A 82 -0.34 11.89 8.11
N SER A 83 0.20 10.84 8.72
CA SER A 83 1.49 10.89 9.40
C SER A 83 2.34 9.70 9.02
N ALA A 84 3.62 9.94 8.75
CA ALA A 84 4.61 8.91 8.51
C ALA A 84 4.68 7.87 9.65
N LEU A 85 4.82 6.60 9.28
CA LEU A 85 5.16 5.51 10.18
C LEU A 85 6.60 5.02 9.89
N GLU A 86 6.92 3.79 10.28
CA GLU A 86 8.28 3.23 10.23
C GLU A 86 8.92 3.26 8.84
N LEU A 87 8.16 2.90 7.80
CA LEU A 87 8.70 2.85 6.42
C LEU A 87 8.75 4.22 5.72
N MET A 88 7.94 5.18 6.16
CA MET A 88 7.98 6.57 5.67
C MET A 88 8.99 7.39 6.48
N ASP A 89 10.22 6.93 6.57
CA ASP A 89 11.27 7.62 7.33
C ASP A 89 11.85 8.83 6.56
N SER A 90 13.05 9.28 6.95
CA SER A 90 13.71 10.44 6.32
C SER A 90 14.05 10.26 4.84
N HIS A 91 13.97 9.05 4.28
CA HIS A 91 14.21 8.81 2.87
C HIS A 91 13.03 9.19 1.97
N TYR A 92 11.85 9.46 2.53
CA TYR A 92 10.64 9.69 1.75
C TYR A 92 9.92 10.97 2.15
N LEU A 93 9.09 11.46 1.24
CA LEU A 93 8.17 12.56 1.50
C LEU A 93 6.83 12.31 0.81
N THR A 94 5.76 12.87 1.38
CA THR A 94 4.46 12.92 0.71
C THR A 94 4.44 14.10 -0.26
N VAL A 95 4.34 13.83 -1.56
CA VAL A 95 4.28 14.88 -2.59
C VAL A 95 2.88 15.40 -2.83
N SER A 96 1.87 14.56 -2.59
CA SER A 96 0.47 14.90 -2.85
C SER A 96 -0.44 14.21 -1.86
N LEU A 97 -1.45 14.94 -1.40
CA LEU A 97 -2.66 14.45 -0.73
C LEU A 97 -3.82 15.23 -1.33
N VAL A 98 -4.69 14.57 -2.10
CA VAL A 98 -5.69 15.25 -2.92
C VAL A 98 -6.95 14.41 -3.09
N ASP A 99 -8.11 15.06 -3.20
CA ASP A 99 -9.33 14.37 -3.64
C ASP A 99 -9.20 14.01 -5.14
N ASN A 100 -9.35 12.73 -5.46
CA ASN A 100 -9.39 12.25 -6.83
C ASN A 100 -10.83 12.28 -7.38
N THR A 101 -11.82 12.03 -6.52
CA THR A 101 -13.27 12.17 -6.79
C THR A 101 -13.98 12.58 -5.49
N PRO A 102 -15.29 12.91 -5.51
CA PRO A 102 -16.02 13.24 -4.27
C PRO A 102 -15.99 12.16 -3.18
N SER A 103 -15.80 10.89 -3.53
CA SER A 103 -15.77 9.74 -2.61
C SER A 103 -14.40 9.05 -2.56
N LYS A 104 -13.34 9.71 -3.05
CA LYS A 104 -12.02 9.10 -3.18
C LYS A 104 -10.91 10.13 -3.03
N PHE A 105 -9.91 9.81 -2.23
CA PHE A 105 -8.68 10.60 -2.20
C PHE A 105 -7.47 9.73 -2.51
N ALA A 106 -6.39 10.41 -2.85
CA ALA A 106 -5.10 9.79 -3.12
C ALA A 106 -4.02 10.44 -2.27
N PHE A 107 -3.02 9.66 -1.90
CA PHE A 107 -1.73 10.21 -1.53
C PHE A 107 -0.62 9.55 -2.34
N ILE A 108 0.44 10.32 -2.59
CA ILE A 108 1.60 9.88 -3.34
C ILE A 108 2.83 10.17 -2.48
N SER A 109 3.71 9.17 -2.37
CA SER A 109 5.03 9.30 -1.76
C SER A 109 6.13 9.06 -2.77
N GLU A 110 7.22 9.80 -2.63
CA GLU A 110 8.41 9.69 -3.45
C GLU A 110 9.65 9.65 -2.55
N ALA A 111 10.69 8.96 -3.02
CA ALA A 111 11.99 8.97 -2.36
C ALA A 111 12.69 10.32 -2.56
N VAL A 112 13.27 10.87 -1.49
CA VAL A 112 14.00 12.16 -1.51
C VAL A 112 15.22 12.10 -2.46
N GLU A 113 15.85 10.92 -2.58
CA GLU A 113 17.03 10.70 -3.42
C GLU A 113 16.72 10.00 -4.76
N GLU A 114 15.46 10.10 -5.19
CA GLU A 114 14.97 9.68 -6.50
C GLU A 114 15.98 10.09 -7.61
N LEU A 115 16.50 9.11 -8.39
CA LEU A 115 17.34 9.20 -9.61
C LEU A 115 18.86 9.09 -9.49
N ASN A 116 19.49 9.28 -8.33
CA ASN A 116 20.96 9.33 -8.27
C ASN A 116 21.61 8.10 -7.66
N GLN A 117 20.82 7.17 -7.12
CA GLN A 117 21.34 6.08 -6.29
C GLN A 117 20.69 4.74 -6.62
N PRO A 118 21.48 3.65 -6.63
CA PRO A 118 20.91 2.31 -6.58
C PRO A 118 20.25 2.06 -5.22
N GLY A 119 19.33 1.10 -5.19
CA GLY A 119 18.60 0.64 -4.02
C GLY A 119 19.56 0.12 -2.97
N THR A 120 19.67 0.85 -1.87
CA THR A 120 20.48 0.50 -0.70
C THR A 120 19.86 1.11 0.54
N ALA A 121 20.12 0.52 1.71
CA ALA A 121 19.65 1.02 3.00
C ALA A 121 20.19 2.41 3.39
N THR A 122 21.12 2.97 2.62
CA THR A 122 21.63 4.35 2.83
C THR A 122 20.72 5.41 2.23
N HIS A 123 19.97 5.07 1.19
CA HIS A 123 19.20 6.04 0.40
C HIS A 123 17.70 5.71 0.34
N PHE A 124 17.34 4.47 0.69
CA PHE A 124 15.97 3.95 0.63
C PHE A 124 15.74 3.02 1.83
N SER A 125 14.49 2.94 2.28
CA SER A 125 14.09 1.93 3.27
C SER A 125 13.72 0.62 2.58
N GLU A 126 14.25 -0.47 3.09
CA GLU A 126 13.88 -1.82 2.66
C GLU A 126 12.45 -2.12 3.12
N VAL A 127 11.61 -2.60 2.20
CA VAL A 127 10.28 -3.13 2.53
C VAL A 127 10.46 -4.56 3.02
N PRO A 128 10.14 -4.86 4.29
CA PRO A 128 10.29 -6.20 4.83
C PRO A 128 9.25 -7.17 4.26
N VAL A 129 9.51 -8.47 4.45
CA VAL A 129 8.57 -9.55 4.11
C VAL A 129 7.41 -9.70 5.12
N GLU A 130 7.51 -9.00 6.25
CA GLU A 130 6.45 -8.88 7.25
C GLU A 130 5.77 -7.52 7.13
N TYR A 131 4.47 -7.46 7.42
CA TYR A 131 3.74 -6.20 7.37
C TYR A 131 4.31 -5.17 8.34
N THR A 132 4.64 -4.01 7.79
CA THR A 132 5.23 -2.89 8.54
C THR A 132 4.51 -1.59 8.21
N GLY A 133 4.37 -0.72 9.22
CA GLY A 133 3.63 0.53 9.12
C GLY A 133 4.24 1.47 8.09
N PHE A 134 3.44 1.86 7.10
CA PHE A 134 3.83 2.80 6.06
C PHE A 134 3.35 4.20 6.38
N ILE A 135 2.02 4.37 6.45
CA ILE A 135 1.41 5.65 6.80
C ILE A 135 0.23 5.45 7.72
N ARG A 136 0.00 6.42 8.60
CA ARG A 136 -1.22 6.51 9.39
C ARG A 136 -2.13 7.54 8.78
N VAL A 137 -3.40 7.18 8.62
CA VAL A 137 -4.46 8.03 8.12
C VAL A 137 -5.41 8.36 9.26
N GLN A 138 -5.83 9.62 9.32
CA GLN A 138 -6.86 10.12 10.22
C GLN A 138 -7.92 10.86 9.41
N MET A 139 -9.18 10.46 9.57
CA MET A 139 -10.34 11.05 8.89
C MET A 139 -11.39 11.50 9.91
N GLU A 140 -11.78 12.77 9.87
CA GLU A 140 -12.88 13.32 10.68
C GLU A 140 -14.23 12.75 10.22
N ILE A 141 -15.03 12.26 11.18
CA ILE A 141 -16.32 11.60 10.93
C ILE A 141 -17.45 12.63 11.04
N ASP A 142 -18.29 12.71 10.00
CA ASP A 142 -19.49 13.55 9.98
C ASP A 142 -20.69 12.87 10.65
N ASP A 143 -20.87 11.56 10.42
CA ASP A 143 -21.97 10.78 10.98
C ASP A 143 -21.49 9.43 11.51
N ASN A 144 -21.41 9.33 12.84
CA ASN A 144 -21.04 8.10 13.54
C ASN A 144 -22.09 6.97 13.42
N ASN A 145 -23.27 7.22 12.85
CA ASN A 145 -24.30 6.19 12.67
C ASN A 145 -24.18 5.43 11.33
N ILE A 146 -23.24 5.83 10.49
CA ILE A 146 -22.98 5.25 9.17
C ILE A 146 -21.71 4.40 9.23
N LEU A 147 -21.61 3.33 8.44
CA LEU A 147 -20.37 2.55 8.33
C LEU A 147 -19.28 3.36 7.61
N ALA A 148 -18.02 3.17 8.03
CA ALA A 148 -16.88 3.86 7.43
C ALA A 148 -16.75 3.61 5.92
N GLY A 149 -16.85 2.34 5.50
CA GLY A 149 -16.78 2.00 4.09
C GLY A 149 -15.47 2.43 3.43
N ILE A 150 -14.31 2.09 4.02
CA ILE A 150 -13.00 2.42 3.44
C ILE A 150 -12.40 1.20 2.74
N ALA A 151 -11.95 1.37 1.51
CA ALA A 151 -11.31 0.33 0.71
C ALA A 151 -10.18 0.90 -0.16
N PHE A 152 -9.23 0.05 -0.53
CA PHE A 152 -8.26 0.39 -1.57
C PHE A 152 -8.95 0.40 -2.94
N ASP A 153 -8.67 1.42 -3.75
CA ASP A 153 -9.02 1.37 -5.17
C ASP A 153 -7.92 0.59 -5.91
N GLU A 154 -8.12 -0.72 -6.04
CA GLU A 154 -7.14 -1.62 -6.64
C GLU A 154 -6.85 -1.29 -8.11
N GLU A 155 -7.85 -0.81 -8.86
CA GLU A 155 -7.70 -0.48 -10.29
C GLU A 155 -6.73 0.69 -10.48
N LEU A 156 -6.84 1.74 -9.66
CA LEU A 156 -5.96 2.90 -9.74
C LEU A 156 -4.61 2.68 -9.05
N MET A 157 -4.51 1.75 -8.10
CA MET A 157 -3.25 1.43 -7.42
C MET A 157 -2.35 0.50 -8.23
N ASN A 158 -2.92 -0.43 -9.00
CA ASN A 158 -2.14 -1.36 -9.82
C ASN A 158 -1.35 -0.61 -10.91
N GLY A 159 -0.05 -0.94 -11.03
CA GLY A 159 0.88 -0.26 -11.95
C GLY A 159 1.43 1.09 -11.47
N GLY A 160 0.97 1.60 -10.31
CA GLY A 160 1.43 2.87 -9.73
C GLY A 160 2.57 2.76 -8.71
N GLN A 161 3.08 1.54 -8.46
CA GLN A 161 4.06 1.28 -7.40
C GLN A 161 5.43 0.92 -7.99
N TYR A 162 6.49 1.53 -7.46
CA TYR A 162 7.86 1.31 -7.93
C TYR A 162 8.83 1.03 -6.77
N MET A 163 9.78 0.14 -7.05
CA MET A 163 10.96 -0.11 -6.25
C MET A 163 12.22 0.42 -6.96
N GLN A 164 13.28 0.64 -6.19
CA GLN A 164 14.58 1.04 -6.72
C GLN A 164 15.43 -0.19 -7.03
N SER A 165 15.95 -0.28 -8.25
CA SER A 165 16.94 -1.29 -8.64
C SER A 165 18.18 -1.24 -7.76
N THR A 166 18.63 -2.38 -7.23
CA THR A 166 19.88 -2.47 -6.45
C THR A 166 21.15 -2.41 -7.32
N THR A 167 21.00 -2.46 -8.65
CA THR A 167 22.13 -2.53 -9.60
C THR A 167 22.17 -1.37 -10.60
N SER A 168 21.10 -0.56 -10.66
CA SER A 168 20.99 0.62 -11.53
C SER A 168 20.22 1.74 -10.82
N THR A 169 20.26 2.94 -11.39
CA THR A 169 19.47 4.09 -10.91
C THR A 169 18.02 4.09 -11.41
N ASP A 170 17.67 3.14 -12.28
CA ASP A 170 16.33 3.07 -12.86
C ASP A 170 15.32 2.47 -11.88
N PRO A 171 14.10 3.03 -11.78
CA PRO A 171 13.01 2.39 -11.07
C PRO A 171 12.59 1.10 -11.77
N ILE A 172 12.11 0.15 -10.98
CA ILE A 172 11.48 -1.07 -11.46
C ILE A 172 10.07 -1.09 -10.86
N ALA A 173 9.05 -1.30 -11.68
CA ALA A 173 7.69 -1.44 -11.17
C ALA A 173 7.61 -2.65 -10.23
N TYR A 174 6.67 -2.66 -9.29
CA TYR A 174 6.28 -3.93 -8.65
C TYR A 174 5.49 -4.80 -9.64
N ASN A 175 5.35 -6.08 -9.33
CA ASN A 175 4.47 -6.99 -10.07
C ASN A 175 3.01 -6.49 -10.04
N ASP A 176 2.33 -6.58 -11.18
CA ASP A 176 0.93 -6.18 -11.36
C ASP A 176 0.07 -7.44 -11.57
N PRO A 177 -0.94 -7.70 -10.71
CA PRO A 177 -1.44 -6.83 -9.65
C PRO A 177 -0.65 -6.88 -8.34
N CYS A 178 -0.75 -5.78 -7.59
CA CYS A 178 -0.46 -5.73 -6.16
C CYS A 178 -1.44 -6.63 -5.40
N VAL A 179 -1.12 -6.94 -4.15
CA VAL A 179 -1.99 -7.76 -3.29
C VAL A 179 -2.65 -6.88 -2.24
N PHE A 180 -3.96 -7.03 -2.05
CA PHE A 180 -4.74 -6.29 -1.05
C PHE A 180 -5.40 -7.30 -0.11
N GLU A 181 -5.07 -7.28 1.18
CA GLU A 181 -5.49 -8.34 2.11
C GLU A 181 -6.83 -8.07 2.83
N ASN A 182 -7.26 -6.81 2.93
CA ASN A 182 -8.50 -6.46 3.61
C ASN A 182 -9.06 -5.10 3.18
N ASP A 183 -10.29 -4.84 3.63
CA ASP A 183 -10.95 -3.56 3.62
C ASP A 183 -11.41 -3.18 5.05
N LEU A 184 -11.92 -1.96 5.22
CA LEU A 184 -12.60 -1.50 6.44
C LEU A 184 -14.08 -1.22 6.14
N MET A 185 -14.74 -2.07 5.35
CA MET A 185 -16.11 -1.80 4.87
C MET A 185 -17.16 -1.88 5.98
N ASP A 186 -17.00 -2.84 6.88
CA ASP A 186 -17.93 -3.10 7.99
C ASP A 186 -17.55 -2.40 9.30
N PHE A 187 -16.59 -1.46 9.27
CA PHE A 187 -16.16 -0.76 10.46
C PHE A 187 -17.27 0.19 10.95
N SER A 188 -17.98 -0.22 12.01
CA SER A 188 -18.99 0.60 12.67
C SER A 188 -18.35 1.53 13.70
N PHE A 189 -18.77 2.79 13.71
CA PHE A 189 -18.34 3.77 14.71
C PHE A 189 -19.14 3.68 16.02
N ILE A 190 -20.22 2.89 16.03
CA ILE A 190 -21.17 2.77 17.14
C ILE A 190 -20.72 1.69 18.12
N ALA A 191 -19.50 1.80 18.65
CA ALA A 191 -19.08 1.26 19.95
C ALA A 191 -17.55 1.29 20.09
N HIS A 192 -17.10 1.43 21.34
CA HIS A 192 -15.73 1.12 21.79
C HIS A 192 -15.36 -0.39 21.66
N GLU A 193 -15.95 -1.12 20.71
CA GLU A 193 -15.75 -2.55 20.53
C GLU A 193 -15.54 -2.84 19.04
N ILE A 194 -14.32 -3.27 18.71
CA ILE A 194 -13.89 -3.62 17.36
C ILE A 194 -14.27 -5.10 17.14
N ASP A 195 -15.22 -5.38 16.24
CA ASP A 195 -15.44 -6.75 15.74
C ASP A 195 -14.84 -6.87 14.33
N LEU A 196 -13.67 -7.53 14.25
CA LEU A 196 -12.97 -7.84 12.99
C LEU A 196 -13.29 -9.26 12.49
N THR A 197 -14.32 -9.94 13.00
CA THR A 197 -14.48 -11.39 12.79
C THR A 197 -15.46 -11.80 11.70
N THR A 198 -16.14 -10.89 11.02
CA THR A 198 -17.04 -11.26 9.91
C THR A 198 -16.40 -11.00 8.55
N GLY A 199 -15.55 -11.92 8.10
CA GLY A 199 -15.22 -12.02 6.68
C GLY A 199 -16.47 -12.37 5.88
N TRP A 200 -16.96 -11.46 5.04
CA TRP A 200 -18.06 -11.73 4.12
C TRP A 200 -17.54 -12.20 2.76
N ALA A 201 -18.14 -13.29 2.28
CA ALA A 201 -17.89 -13.86 0.98
C ALA A 201 -18.68 -13.11 -0.10
N GLY A 202 -17.96 -12.36 -0.93
CA GLY A 202 -18.30 -12.17 -2.33
C GLY A 202 -18.93 -10.84 -2.71
N ILE A 203 -18.22 -10.10 -3.57
CA ILE A 203 -18.73 -9.68 -4.88
C ILE A 203 -17.57 -9.89 -5.88
N SER A 204 -17.84 -10.70 -6.90
CA SER A 204 -17.06 -10.83 -8.14
C SER A 204 -17.40 -9.72 -9.12
#